data_AF-A0A3N5KS90-F1
#
_entry.id   AF-A0A3N5KS90-F1
#
_cell.length_a   1.000
_cell.length_b   1.000
_cell.length_c   1.000
_cell.angle_alpha   90.00
_cell.angle_beta   90.00
_cell.angle_gamma   90.00
#
_symmetry.space_group_name_H-M   'P 1'
#
loop_
_entity.id
_entity.type
_entity.pdbx_description
1 polymer ?
#
loop_
_entity_poly.entity_id
_entity_poly.type
_entity_poly.pdbx_seq_one_letter_code
_entity_poly.pdbx_strand_id
1 'polypeptide(L)' 'MEFEDVVRGRHMVRSFEDTSVAIEVVDRMIDRARRSPSAGYSQGVDFVVL' A
#
# COMPACT_ATOMS: atom_id res chain seq x y z
N MET A 1 9.93 -13.11 4.02
CA MET A 1 8.72 -13.32 3.21
C MET A 1 9.10 -12.97 1.80
N GLU A 2 8.99 -13.91 0.89
CA GLU A 2 9.30 -13.68 -0.52
C GLU A 2 8.13 -12.95 -1.19
N PHE A 3 8.37 -12.32 -2.34
CA PHE A 3 7.33 -11.58 -3.05
C PHE A 3 6.11 -12.45 -3.37
N GLU A 4 6.35 -13.72 -3.73
CA GLU A 4 5.28 -14.66 -4.05
C GLU A 4 4.37 -14.95 -2.85
N ASP A 5 4.93 -15.01 -1.63
CA ASP A 5 4.18 -15.19 -0.40
C ASP A 5 3.23 -14.00 -0.15
N VAL A 6 3.71 -12.77 -0.40
CA VAL A 6 2.91 -11.54 -0.26
C VAL A 6 1.72 -11.57 -1.22
N VAL A 7 1.96 -11.94 -2.48
CA VAL A 7 0.93 -11.96 -3.52
C VAL A 7 -0.14 -13.01 -3.20
N ARG A 8 0.27 -14.21 -2.77
CA ARG A 8 -0.65 -15.30 -2.40
C ARG A 8 -1.43 -15.02 -1.12
N GLY A 9 -0.81 -14.37 -0.13
CA GLY A 9 -1.42 -14.04 1.15
C GLY A 9 -2.33 -12.80 1.12
N ARG A 10 -2.39 -12.06 0.01
CA ARG A 10 -3.23 -10.86 -0.09
C ARG A 10 -4.70 -11.22 -0.29
N HIS A 11 -5.54 -10.85 0.66
CA HIS A 11 -6.98 -11.04 0.62
C HIS A 11 -7.76 -9.72 0.56
N MET A 12 -9.02 -9.78 0.11
CA MET A 12 -9.95 -8.66 0.24
C MET A 12 -10.57 -8.70 1.65
N VAL A 13 -10.10 -7.84 2.54
CA VAL A 13 -10.54 -7.76 3.94
C VAL A 13 -11.71 -6.78 4.05
N ARG A 14 -12.76 -7.16 4.79
CA ARG A 14 -14.00 -6.36 4.99
C ARG A 14 -14.36 -6.12 6.46
N SER A 15 -13.58 -6.67 7.39
CA SER A 15 -13.75 -6.50 8.84
C SER A 15 -12.37 -6.22 9.43
N PHE A 16 -12.26 -5.19 10.24
CA PHE A 16 -11.00 -4.73 10.84
C PHE A 16 -11.17 -4.64 12.36
N GLU A 17 -10.06 -4.75 13.08
CA GLU A 17 -9.99 -4.43 14.50
C GLU A 17 -9.84 -2.91 14.69
N ASP A 18 -10.20 -2.40 15.86
CA ASP A 18 -10.02 -0.97 16.22
C ASP A 18 -8.55 -0.59 16.50
N THR A 19 -7.62 -1.52 16.34
CA THR A 19 -6.19 -1.31 16.54
C THR A 19 -5.65 -0.33 15.52
N SER A 20 -5.06 0.78 16.00
CA SER A 20 -4.45 1.79 15.14
C SER A 20 -3.25 1.24 14.37
N VAL A 21 -3.11 1.63 13.10
CA VAL A 21 -1.91 1.37 12.30
C VAL A 21 -0.84 2.41 12.62
N ALA A 22 0.38 1.97 12.91
CA ALA A 22 1.50 2.88 13.12
C ALA A 22 1.83 3.67 11.84
N ILE A 23 2.08 4.97 11.96
CA ILE A 23 2.22 5.88 10.80
C ILE A 23 3.37 5.47 9.88
N GLU A 24 4.45 4.91 10.43
CA GLU A 24 5.62 4.45 9.68
C GLU A 24 5.28 3.27 8.75
N VAL A 25 4.23 2.52 9.07
CA VAL A 25 3.71 1.46 8.20
C VAL A 25 3.06 2.07 6.97
N VAL A 26 2.23 3.11 7.16
CA VAL A 26 1.53 3.82 6.09
C VAL A 26 2.54 4.53 5.18
N ASP A 27 3.51 5.24 5.75
CA ASP A 27 4.57 5.91 4.99
C ASP A 27 5.33 4.95 4.10
N ARG A 28 5.71 3.78 4.64
CA ARG A 28 6.41 2.75 3.88
C ARG A 28 5.54 2.11 2.79
N MET A 29 4.23 2.05 2.97
CA MET A 29 3.30 1.61 1.92
C MET A 29 3.24 2.62 0.78
N ILE A 30 3.09 3.91 1.10
CA ILE A 30 3.01 4.99 0.12
C ILE A 30 4.34 5.15 -0.65
N ASP A 31 5.48 5.05 0.04
CA ASP A 31 6.81 5.09 -0.59
C ASP A 31 6.97 4.01 -1.68
N ARG A 32 6.43 2.80 -1.44
CA ARG A 32 6.41 1.73 -2.46
C ARG A 32 5.42 2.01 -3.58
N ALA A 33 4.23 2.50 -3.27
CA ALA A 33 3.18 2.78 -4.26
C ALA A 33 3.61 3.86 -5.27
N ARG A 34 4.27 4.92 -4.78
CA ARG A 34 4.76 6.04 -5.61
C ARG A 34 5.86 5.65 -6.60
N ARG A 35 6.52 4.51 -6.41
CA ARG A 35 7.53 3.96 -7.35
C ARG A 35 6.91 3.15 -8.48
N SER A 36 5.59 3.00 -8.51
CA SER A 36 4.93 2.30 -9.61
C SER A 36 5.15 3.02 -10.95
N PRO A 37 5.34 2.28 -12.04
CA PRO A 37 5.39 2.87 -13.36
C PRO A 37 4.04 3.50 -13.72
N SER A 38 4.07 4.64 -14.39
CA SER A 38 2.89 5.34 -14.90
C SER A 38 3.11 5.75 -16.35
N ALA A 39 2.02 5.86 -17.12
CA ALA A 39 2.09 6.30 -18.51
C ALA A 39 2.76 7.69 -18.57
N GLY A 40 3.83 7.81 -19.36
CA GLY A 40 4.59 9.05 -19.50
C GLY A 40 5.28 9.54 -18.22
N TYR A 41 5.48 8.67 -17.21
CA TYR A 41 6.02 9.07 -15.89
C TYR A 41 5.21 10.18 -15.21
N SER A 42 3.91 10.24 -15.51
CA SER A 42 3.03 11.31 -15.05
C SER A 42 2.71 11.28 -13.56
N GLN A 43 2.83 10.11 -12.91
CA GLN A 43 2.44 9.90 -11.51
C GLN A 43 1.07 10.51 -11.18
N GLY A 44 0.08 10.33 -12.06
CA GLY A 44 -1.24 10.96 -11.97
C GLY A 44 -2.15 10.45 -10.85
N VAL A 45 -1.61 10.22 -9.66
CA VAL A 45 -2.30 9.74 -8.46
C VAL A 45 -1.85 10.53 -7.24
N ASP A 46 -2.79 10.81 -6.34
CA ASP A 46 -2.54 11.34 -5.00
C ASP A 46 -3.02 10.33 -3.95
N PHE A 47 -2.29 10.22 -2.84
CA PHE A 47 -2.65 9.34 -1.71
C PHE A 47 -3.06 10.20 -0.51
N VAL A 48 -4.28 10.02 -0.01
CA VAL A 48 -4.84 10.75 1.15
C VAL A 48 -5.13 9.76 2.27
N VAL A 49 -4.66 10.06 3.48
CA VAL A 49 -4.88 9.27 4.71
C VAL A 49 -5.88 10.02 5.58
N LEU A 50 -6.91 9.32 6.09
CA LEU A 50 -8.04 9.86 6.85
C LEU A 50 -8.10 9.29 8.27
#